data_AF-A0A6B0SL50-F1
#
_entry.id   AF-A0A6B0SL50-F1
#
_cell.length_a   1.000
_cell.length_b   1.000
_cell.length_c   1.000
_cell.angle_alpha   90.00
_cell.angle_beta   90.00
_cell.angle_gamma   90.00
#
_symmetry.space_group_name_H-M   'P 1'
#
loop_
_entity.id
_entity.type
_entity.pdbx_description
1 polymer ?
#
loop_
_entity_poly.entity_id
_entity_poly.type
_entity_poly.pdbx_seq_one_letter_code
_entity_poly.pdbx_strand_id
1 'polypeptide(L)'
;MNGDELAGIVDLFGGLTREELHEALAELAFKRGDDFDPDTAQADVTGALEDYYLLAVDRDDQRVLVPGPVAFPELPERATDLPHILDVQPRSVDREELATVVRERLESDAADADGDRARYLVDVTYDAEAWAPVELDDVRETLADE
;
A
#
# COMPACT_ATOMS: atom_id res chain seq x y z
N MET A 1 -4.05 -10.55 -8.06
CA MET A 1 -3.12 -10.59 -6.91
C MET A 1 -3.81 -9.96 -5.72
N ASN A 2 -3.59 -10.40 -4.48
CA ASN A 2 -4.22 -9.76 -3.33
C ASN A 2 -3.37 -8.61 -2.75
N GLY A 3 -3.93 -7.84 -1.81
CA GLY A 3 -3.24 -6.70 -1.19
C GLY A 3 -1.98 -7.08 -0.40
N ASP A 4 -2.00 -8.19 0.34
CA ASP A 4 -0.85 -8.67 1.11
C ASP A 4 0.31 -9.14 0.20
N GLU A 5 -0.01 -9.79 -0.91
CA GLU A 5 0.95 -10.19 -1.95
C GLU A 5 1.62 -8.97 -2.59
N LEU A 6 0.85 -7.92 -2.91
CA LEU A 6 1.37 -6.66 -3.41
C LEU A 6 2.25 -5.96 -2.38
N ALA A 7 1.78 -5.88 -1.13
CA ALA A 7 2.55 -5.31 -0.02
C ALA A 7 3.87 -6.08 0.18
N GLY A 8 3.86 -7.41 0.08
CA GLY A 8 5.06 -8.24 0.15
C GLY A 8 6.06 -7.93 -0.95
N ILE A 9 5.61 -7.79 -2.20
CA ILE A 9 6.51 -7.40 -3.30
C ILE A 9 7.11 -6.03 -3.03
N VAL A 10 6.31 -5.03 -2.63
CA VAL A 10 6.80 -3.68 -2.33
C VAL A 10 7.79 -3.69 -1.16
N ASP A 11 7.53 -4.49 -0.12
CA ASP A 11 8.37 -4.63 1.07
C ASP A 11 9.77 -5.17 0.73
N LEU A 12 9.92 -6.04 -0.27
CA LEU A 12 11.23 -6.52 -0.73
C LEU A 12 12.20 -5.38 -1.10
N PHE A 13 11.64 -4.26 -1.58
CA PHE A 13 12.40 -3.09 -1.99
C PHE A 13 12.31 -1.97 -0.96
N GLY A 14 11.53 -2.13 0.12
CA GLY A 14 11.20 -1.06 1.08
C GLY A 14 10.43 0.11 0.46
N GLY A 15 9.97 -0.04 -0.79
CA GLY A 15 9.22 0.95 -1.53
C GLY A 15 9.49 0.93 -3.04
N LEU A 16 8.42 0.94 -3.84
CA LEU A 16 8.46 0.92 -5.30
C LEU A 16 7.62 2.05 -5.88
N THR A 17 8.04 2.66 -6.98
CA THR A 17 7.13 3.47 -7.79
C THR A 17 6.08 2.57 -8.44
N ARG A 18 5.00 3.17 -8.94
CA ARG A 18 3.95 2.43 -9.65
C ARG A 18 4.48 1.70 -10.89
N GLU A 19 5.42 2.31 -11.61
CA GLU A 19 6.05 1.73 -12.79
C GLU A 19 6.93 0.52 -12.40
N GLU A 20 7.77 0.67 -11.37
CA GLU A 20 8.63 -0.42 -10.88
C GLU A 20 7.81 -1.59 -10.31
N LEU A 21 6.70 -1.33 -9.59
CA LEU A 21 5.81 -2.39 -9.12
C LEU A 21 5.17 -3.13 -10.30
N HIS A 22 4.75 -2.41 -11.34
CA HIS A 22 4.19 -3.02 -12.53
C HIS A 22 5.23 -3.88 -13.29
N GLU A 23 6.48 -3.42 -13.37
CA GLU A 23 7.59 -4.20 -13.91
C GLU A 23 7.85 -5.46 -13.07
N ALA A 24 7.84 -5.35 -11.74
CA ALA A 24 7.99 -6.47 -10.83
C ALA A 24 6.90 -7.54 -11.03
N LEU A 25 5.65 -7.12 -11.24
CA LEU A 25 4.53 -8.02 -11.51
C LEU A 25 4.67 -8.72 -12.87
N ALA A 26 5.12 -7.99 -13.90
CA ALA A 26 5.36 -8.57 -15.22
C ALA A 26 6.48 -9.62 -15.18
N GLU A 27 7.60 -9.32 -14.51
CA GLU A 27 8.70 -10.27 -14.32
C GLU A 27 8.29 -11.50 -13.51
N LEU A 28 7.47 -11.30 -12.47
CA LEU A 28 6.95 -12.40 -11.66
C LEU A 28 6.03 -13.33 -12.47
N ALA A 29 5.12 -12.77 -13.27
CA ALA A 29 4.25 -13.54 -14.16
C ALA A 29 5.07 -14.34 -15.18
N PHE A 30 6.06 -13.69 -15.82
CA PHE A 30 6.99 -14.37 -16.72
C PHE A 30 7.72 -15.53 -16.04
N LYS A 31 8.22 -15.32 -14.81
CA LYS A 31 8.88 -16.38 -14.03
C LYS A 31 7.98 -17.54 -13.66
N ARG A 32 6.68 -17.30 -13.48
CA ARG A 32 5.70 -18.35 -13.18
C ARG A 32 5.26 -19.10 -14.44
N GLY A 33 5.45 -18.49 -15.61
CA GLY A 33 4.89 -18.96 -16.86
C GLY A 33 3.40 -18.61 -16.98
N ASP A 34 2.96 -17.58 -16.24
CA ASP A 34 1.59 -17.08 -16.23
C ASP A 34 1.43 -15.96 -17.28
N ASP A 35 0.21 -15.75 -17.75
CA ASP A 35 -0.12 -14.60 -18.58
C ASP A 35 -0.13 -13.32 -17.72
N PHE A 36 0.47 -12.25 -18.24
CA PHE A 36 0.47 -10.94 -17.60
C PHE A 36 -0.54 -10.00 -18.27
N ASP A 37 -1.52 -9.55 -17.50
CA ASP A 37 -2.48 -8.53 -17.92
C ASP A 37 -2.19 -7.20 -17.18
N PRO A 38 -1.73 -6.16 -17.89
CA PRO A 38 -1.39 -4.88 -17.29
C PRO A 38 -2.60 -4.15 -16.72
N ASP A 39 -3.79 -4.30 -17.32
CA ASP A 39 -5.00 -3.61 -16.86
C ASP A 39 -5.49 -4.23 -15.54
N THR A 40 -5.44 -5.56 -15.45
CA THR A 40 -5.73 -6.29 -14.21
C THR A 40 -4.73 -5.93 -13.11
N ALA A 41 -3.43 -5.92 -13.42
CA ALA A 41 -2.39 -5.52 -12.45
C ALA A 41 -2.59 -4.08 -11.95
N GLN A 42 -2.94 -3.17 -12.85
CA GLN A 42 -3.26 -1.79 -12.49
C GLN A 42 -4.48 -1.68 -11.58
N ALA A 43 -5.53 -2.48 -11.83
CA ALA A 43 -6.72 -2.50 -11.00
C ALA A 43 -6.42 -3.05 -9.59
N ASP A 44 -5.65 -4.14 -9.49
CA ASP A 44 -5.22 -4.72 -8.22
C ASP A 44 -4.45 -3.70 -7.36
N VAL A 45 -3.51 -2.96 -7.96
CA VAL A 45 -2.76 -1.90 -7.26
C VAL A 45 -3.65 -0.75 -6.81
N THR A 46 -4.64 -0.35 -7.62
CA THR A 46 -5.60 0.69 -7.22
C THR A 46 -6.45 0.23 -6.03
N GLY A 47 -6.97 -0.99 -6.07
CA GLY A 47 -7.74 -1.54 -4.94
C GLY A 47 -6.89 -1.66 -3.67
N ALA A 48 -5.65 -2.12 -3.79
CA ALA A 48 -4.72 -2.18 -2.65
C ALA A 48 -4.41 -0.80 -2.05
N LEU A 49 -4.38 0.25 -2.87
CA LEU A 49 -4.32 1.62 -2.36
C LEU A 49 -5.61 1.97 -1.65
N GLU A 50 -6.77 1.86 -2.30
CA GLU A 50 -8.11 2.20 -1.76
C GLU A 50 -8.40 1.52 -0.41
N ASP A 51 -7.97 0.27 -0.26
CA ASP A 51 -8.13 -0.57 0.94
C ASP A 51 -6.90 -0.53 1.86
N TYR A 52 -6.03 0.48 1.75
CA TYR A 52 -4.92 0.72 2.68
C TYR A 52 -3.88 -0.42 2.81
N TYR A 53 -3.88 -1.42 1.93
CA TYR A 53 -2.80 -2.42 1.86
C TYR A 53 -1.51 -1.80 1.33
N LEU A 54 -1.63 -0.75 0.52
CA LEU A 54 -0.52 0.09 0.10
C LEU A 54 -0.78 1.54 0.54
N LEU A 55 0.29 2.25 0.86
CA LEU A 55 0.29 3.69 1.05
C LEU A 55 1.19 4.34 0.00
N ALA A 56 0.72 5.45 -0.58
CA ALA A 56 1.50 6.23 -1.53
C ALA A 56 2.11 7.45 -0.81
N VAL A 57 3.42 7.61 -0.94
CA VAL A 57 4.21 8.69 -0.34
C VAL A 57 4.90 9.45 -1.47
N ASP A 58 4.76 10.77 -1.50
CA ASP A 58 5.43 11.62 -2.50
C ASP A 58 6.85 11.97 -2.00
N ARG A 59 7.88 11.49 -2.71
CA ARG A 59 9.31 11.56 -2.36
C ARG A 59 10.14 11.92 -3.59
N ASP A 60 11.03 12.91 -3.47
CA ASP A 60 11.99 13.26 -4.54
C ASP A 60 11.34 13.40 -5.94
N ASP A 61 10.19 14.09 -6.00
CA ASP A 61 9.36 14.27 -7.21
C ASP A 61 8.76 12.98 -7.80
N GLN A 62 8.75 11.88 -7.03
CA GLN A 62 8.16 10.60 -7.41
C GLN A 62 7.15 10.12 -6.37
N ARG A 63 6.14 9.38 -6.82
CA ARG A 63 5.21 8.68 -5.93
C ARG A 63 5.73 7.28 -5.67
N VAL A 64 6.05 7.00 -4.41
CA VAL A 64 6.55 5.71 -3.94
C VAL A 64 5.44 5.01 -3.16
N LEU A 65 5.17 3.77 -3.52
CA LEU A 65 4.26 2.87 -2.82
C LEU A 65 5.05 2.12 -1.74
N VAL A 66 4.47 2.00 -0.55
CA VAL A 66 4.98 1.22 0.57
C VAL A 66 3.87 0.29 1.11
N PRO A 67 4.19 -0.76 1.88
CA PRO A 67 3.16 -1.51 2.61
C PRO A 67 2.35 -0.56 3.49
N GLY A 68 1.03 -0.67 3.43
CA GLY A 68 0.11 0.14 4.21
C GLY A 68 -0.28 -0.50 5.54
N PRO A 69 -1.08 0.21 6.36
CA PRO A 69 -1.36 -0.18 7.74
C PRO A 69 -2.15 -1.48 7.90
N VAL A 70 -3.02 -1.84 6.95
CA VAL A 70 -3.82 -3.07 7.06
C VAL A 70 -3.12 -4.30 6.47
N ALA A 71 -1.96 -4.11 5.84
CA ALA A 71 -1.26 -5.20 5.21
C ALA A 71 -0.55 -6.09 6.23
N PHE A 72 -0.61 -7.39 5.99
CA PHE A 72 0.29 -8.40 6.52
C PHE A 72 1.12 -8.95 5.36
N PRO A 73 2.21 -8.27 4.97
CA PRO A 73 2.94 -8.57 3.74
C PRO A 73 3.27 -10.06 3.58
N GLU A 74 2.81 -10.64 2.47
CA GLU A 74 3.06 -12.03 2.11
C GLU A 74 3.85 -12.07 0.80
N LEU A 75 4.92 -12.86 0.75
CA LEU A 75 5.71 -12.97 -0.47
C LEU A 75 5.09 -13.99 -1.43
N PRO A 76 4.73 -13.57 -2.65
CA PRO A 76 4.24 -14.51 -3.64
C PRO A 76 5.35 -15.49 -4.05
N GLU A 77 4.99 -16.72 -4.43
CA GLU A 77 5.95 -17.71 -4.94
C GLU A 77 6.85 -17.13 -6.06
N ARG A 78 8.15 -17.38 -5.99
CA ARG A 78 9.19 -16.88 -6.93
C ARG A 78 9.46 -15.36 -6.89
N ALA A 79 8.90 -14.61 -5.94
CA ALA A 79 9.15 -13.17 -5.81
C ALA A 79 10.52 -12.82 -5.19
N THR A 80 11.13 -13.71 -4.40
CA THR A 80 12.39 -13.44 -3.66
C THR A 80 13.56 -13.00 -4.55
N ASP A 81 13.56 -13.41 -5.82
CA ASP A 81 14.62 -13.07 -6.77
C ASP A 81 14.42 -11.70 -7.45
N LEU A 82 13.25 -11.06 -7.31
CA LEU A 82 12.92 -9.81 -8.01
C LEU A 82 13.96 -8.69 -7.76
N PRO A 83 14.47 -8.47 -6.53
CA PRO A 83 15.51 -7.45 -6.29
C PRO A 83 16.80 -7.68 -7.06
N HIS A 84 17.10 -8.91 -7.47
CA HIS A 84 18.28 -9.23 -8.28
C HIS A 84 18.05 -9.02 -9.78
N ILE A 85 16.80 -8.88 -10.22
CA ILE A 85 16.42 -8.81 -11.63
C ILE A 85 16.16 -7.37 -12.05
N LEU A 86 15.38 -6.64 -11.24
CA LEU A 86 14.85 -5.32 -11.61
C LEU A 86 15.86 -4.18 -11.49
N ASP A 87 17.06 -4.43 -10.94
CA ASP A 87 18.10 -3.41 -10.68
C ASP A 87 17.55 -2.15 -9.97
N VAL A 88 16.49 -2.34 -9.16
CA VAL A 88 15.88 -1.28 -8.36
C VAL A 88 16.57 -1.23 -7.01
N GLN A 89 17.06 -0.05 -6.66
CA GLN A 89 17.72 0.19 -5.38
C GLN A 89 16.68 0.19 -4.24
N PRO A 90 16.95 -0.52 -3.12
CA PRO A 90 16.07 -0.48 -1.96
C PRO A 90 15.87 0.94 -1.42
N ARG A 91 14.65 1.24 -0.99
CA ARG A 91 14.24 2.48 -0.37
C ARG A 91 13.92 2.26 1.11
N SER A 92 13.91 3.34 1.87
CA SER A 92 13.42 3.36 3.24
C SER A 92 12.66 4.66 3.47
N VAL A 93 11.41 4.55 3.90
CA VAL A 93 10.59 5.69 4.29
C VAL A 93 10.52 5.77 5.81
N ASP A 94 10.63 6.97 6.36
CA ASP A 94 10.63 7.18 7.80
C ASP A 94 9.22 6.95 8.39
N ARG A 95 9.13 6.33 9.56
CA ARG A 95 7.82 6.03 10.18
C ARG A 95 7.02 7.28 10.57
N GLU A 96 7.68 8.38 10.92
CA GLU A 96 7.03 9.66 11.19
C GLU A 96 6.45 10.28 9.91
N GLU A 97 7.15 10.10 8.79
CA GLU A 97 6.67 10.50 7.46
C GLU A 97 5.43 9.68 7.08
N LEU A 98 5.49 8.35 7.29
CA LEU A 98 4.36 7.45 7.07
C LEU A 98 3.15 7.80 7.96
N ALA A 99 3.38 8.15 9.23
CA ALA A 99 2.34 8.61 10.15
C ALA A 99 1.63 9.86 9.63
N THR A 100 2.39 10.82 9.09
CA THR A 100 1.84 12.06 8.53
C THR A 100 0.98 11.75 7.30
N VAL A 101 1.51 10.98 6.35
CA VAL A 101 0.81 10.67 5.10
C VAL A 101 -0.46 9.85 5.33
N VAL A 102 -0.41 8.83 6.19
CA VAL A 102 -1.61 8.02 6.48
C VAL A 102 -2.68 8.83 7.18
N ARG A 103 -2.29 9.76 8.07
CA ARG A 103 -3.22 10.68 8.73
C ARG A 103 -3.93 11.58 7.72
N GLU A 104 -3.17 12.30 6.89
CA GLU A 104 -3.75 13.23 5.90
C GLU A 104 -4.70 12.51 4.96
N ARG A 105 -4.36 11.28 4.57
CA ARG A 105 -5.21 10.45 3.73
C ARG A 105 -6.49 10.02 4.46
N LEU A 106 -6.39 9.53 5.69
CA LEU A 106 -7.55 9.11 6.48
C LEU A 106 -8.49 10.28 6.80
N GLU A 107 -7.94 11.47 7.08
CA GLU A 107 -8.72 12.69 7.26
C GLU A 107 -9.51 13.04 5.98
N SER A 108 -8.88 12.92 4.81
CA SER A 108 -9.54 13.14 3.52
C SER A 108 -10.62 12.09 3.24
N ASP A 109 -10.32 10.81 3.43
CA ASP A 109 -11.25 9.72 3.16
C ASP A 109 -12.44 9.75 4.13
N ALA A 110 -12.22 10.12 5.39
CA ALA A 110 -13.26 10.21 6.41
C ALA A 110 -14.30 11.30 6.12
N ALA A 111 -13.89 12.40 5.47
CA ALA A 111 -14.79 13.52 5.17
C ALA A 111 -15.92 13.16 4.19
N ASP A 112 -15.72 12.13 3.36
CA ASP A 112 -16.67 11.69 2.32
C ASP A 112 -17.21 10.26 2.58
N ALA A 113 -16.83 9.62 3.69
CA ALA A 113 -17.17 8.23 3.97
C ALA A 113 -18.51 8.08 4.68
N ASP A 114 -19.33 7.13 4.23
CA ASP A 114 -20.59 6.75 4.89
C ASP A 114 -20.71 5.23 5.09
N GLY A 115 -21.67 4.83 5.94
CA GLY A 115 -22.12 3.45 6.07
C GLY A 115 -21.00 2.42 6.26
N ASP A 116 -20.91 1.46 5.34
CA ASP A 116 -19.91 0.38 5.41
C ASP A 116 -18.48 0.91 5.22
N ARG A 117 -18.28 1.97 4.43
CA ARG A 117 -16.95 2.57 4.23
C ARG A 117 -16.50 3.28 5.50
N ALA A 118 -17.37 4.06 6.15
CA ALA A 118 -17.05 4.71 7.41
C ALA A 118 -16.66 3.68 8.48
N ARG A 119 -17.43 2.58 8.60
CA ARG A 119 -17.12 1.48 9.52
C ARG A 119 -15.77 0.83 9.24
N TYR A 120 -15.46 0.58 7.97
CA TYR A 120 -14.17 0.03 7.58
C TYR A 120 -13.01 0.98 7.94
N LEU A 121 -13.15 2.28 7.66
CA LEU A 121 -12.11 3.25 7.98
C LEU A 121 -11.86 3.37 9.49
N VAL A 122 -12.87 3.15 10.34
CA VAL A 122 -12.66 3.04 11.79
C VAL A 122 -11.69 1.90 12.11
N ASP A 123 -11.84 0.72 11.51
CA ASP A 123 -10.89 -0.37 11.73
C ASP A 123 -9.48 0.00 11.23
N VAL A 124 -9.39 0.63 10.05
CA VAL A 124 -8.11 1.12 9.48
C VAL A 124 -7.40 2.10 10.42
N THR A 125 -8.12 2.99 11.12
CA THR A 125 -7.48 3.91 12.06
C THR A 125 -6.76 3.19 13.19
N TYR A 126 -7.34 2.10 13.73
CA TYR A 126 -6.67 1.30 14.76
C TYR A 126 -5.45 0.56 14.23
N ASP A 127 -5.54 0.01 13.02
CA ASP A 127 -4.40 -0.62 12.36
C ASP A 127 -3.28 0.41 12.09
N ALA A 128 -3.63 1.63 11.70
CA ALA A 128 -2.68 2.72 11.46
C ALA A 128 -1.95 3.17 12.74
N GLU A 129 -2.66 3.31 13.87
CA GLU A 129 -2.06 3.61 15.19
C GLU A 129 -1.11 2.50 15.67
N ALA A 130 -1.38 1.24 15.31
CA ALA A 130 -0.48 0.12 15.59
C ALA A 130 0.74 0.09 14.65
N TRP A 131 0.58 0.57 13.43
CA TRP A 131 1.58 0.53 12.36
C TRP A 131 2.59 1.68 12.42
N ALA A 132 2.16 2.90 12.75
CA ALA A 132 2.96 4.12 12.77
C ALA A 132 2.62 5.02 13.99
N PRO A 133 3.51 5.93 14.42
CA PRO A 133 3.27 6.82 15.57
C PRO A 133 2.28 7.95 15.20
N VAL A 134 1.03 7.60 14.97
CA VAL A 134 -0.06 8.52 14.60
C VAL A 134 -1.17 8.43 15.65
N GLU A 135 -1.84 9.55 15.92
CA GLU A 135 -3.04 9.60 16.77
C GLU A 135 -4.24 9.97 15.89
N LEU A 136 -5.32 9.19 15.95
CA LEU A 136 -6.46 9.28 15.02
C LEU A 136 -7.82 9.31 15.73
N ASP A 137 -7.86 9.65 17.02
CA ASP A 137 -9.12 9.77 17.78
C ASP A 137 -10.10 10.76 17.13
N ASP A 138 -9.61 11.90 16.64
CA ASP A 138 -10.40 12.93 15.97
C ASP A 138 -10.98 12.47 14.61
N VAL A 139 -10.21 11.67 13.88
CA VAL A 139 -10.68 11.03 12.64
C VAL A 139 -11.78 10.00 12.96
N ARG A 140 -11.60 9.21 14.03
CA ARG A 140 -12.63 8.26 14.49
C ARG A 140 -13.91 8.94 14.94
N GLU A 141 -13.80 10.10 15.60
CA GLU A 141 -14.97 10.91 15.96
C GLU A 141 -15.75 11.34 14.72
N THR A 142 -15.04 11.81 13.67
CA THR A 142 -15.66 12.19 12.39
C THR A 142 -16.40 11.02 11.75
N LEU A 143 -15.77 9.84 11.70
CA LEU A 143 -16.37 8.64 11.12
C LEU A 143 -17.56 8.07 11.92
N ALA A 144 -17.65 8.37 13.22
CA ALA A 144 -18.71 7.86 14.09
C ALA A 144 -20.05 8.61 13.92
N ASP A 145 -20.02 9.79 13.29
CA ASP A 145 -21.19 10.62 13.05
C ASP A 145 -21.90 10.28 11.71
N GLU A 146 -21.34 9.38 10.90
CA GLU A 146 -21.81 8.98 9.55
C GLU A 146 -22.60 7.65 9.50
#